data_AF-E6MDL4-F1
#
_entry.id   AF-E6MDL4-F1
#
_cell.length_a   1.000
_cell.length_b   1.000
_cell.length_c   1.000
_cell.angle_alpha   90.00
_cell.angle_beta   90.00
_cell.angle_gamma   90.00
#
_symmetry.space_group_name_H-M   'P 1'
#
loop_
_entity.id
_entity.type
_entity.pdbx_description
1 polymer ?
#
loop_
_entity_poly.entity_id
_entity_poly.type
_entity_poly.pdbx_seq_one_letter_code
_entity_poly.pdbx_strand_id
1 'polypeptide(L)'
;MSAKHPKISQTPAEAIAKRKREYNQREEVMTFVKRLFWLAAMLLLIFGLIFGVVPMPDNAMRPGISAGDLLFYFRRNAGYNDGDVVVWRKGGKTRTGRIVARGGDTVDIGDDGHLAINGNRKIETDIVYQTTRYGDRVTYPLTLKAGQFFVLGDYRIGAKDSRYDGPISQKAIAGRVILVMRGSDL
;
A
#
# COMPACT_ATOMS: atom_id res chain seq x y z
N MET A 1 59.88 -40.07 34.38
CA MET A 1 58.49 -39.83 34.83
C MET A 1 58.34 -38.33 35.13
N SER A 2 57.79 -37.56 34.19
CA SER A 2 57.54 -36.12 34.37
C SER A 2 56.13 -35.93 34.92
N ALA A 3 56.03 -35.51 36.18
CA ALA A 3 54.75 -35.29 36.86
C ALA A 3 54.07 -34.02 36.31
N LYS A 4 52.87 -34.19 35.74
CA LYS A 4 51.91 -33.11 35.47
C LYS A 4 51.66 -32.31 36.76
N HIS A 5 52.11 -31.06 36.80
CA HIS A 5 51.64 -30.13 37.82
C HIS A 5 50.20 -29.67 37.49
N PRO A 6 49.27 -29.69 38.46
CA PRO A 6 47.90 -29.24 38.24
C PRO A 6 47.82 -27.70 38.16
N LYS A 7 46.89 -27.24 37.33
CA LYS A 7 46.61 -25.84 36.96
C LYS A 7 46.43 -24.92 38.18
N ILE A 8 47.09 -23.76 38.15
CA ILE A 8 46.97 -22.72 39.19
C ILE A 8 45.52 -22.22 39.26
N SER A 9 44.98 -22.40 40.47
CA SER A 9 43.80 -21.81 41.11
C SER A 9 43.57 -20.34 40.72
N GLN A 10 42.44 -20.04 40.07
CA GLN A 10 41.95 -18.66 39.94
C GLN A 10 41.70 -18.07 41.34
N THR A 11 42.11 -16.81 41.57
CA THR A 11 41.76 -16.16 42.83
C THR A 11 40.23 -16.00 42.93
N PRO A 12 39.61 -16.09 44.13
CA PRO A 12 38.17 -15.90 44.27
C PRO A 12 37.67 -14.60 43.65
N ALA A 13 38.46 -13.52 43.73
CA ALA A 13 38.15 -12.22 43.14
C ALA A 13 38.09 -12.24 41.60
N GLU A 14 39.04 -12.92 40.93
CA GLU A 14 39.03 -13.06 39.47
C GLU A 14 37.87 -13.93 38.97
N ALA A 15 37.56 -15.00 39.70
CA ALA A 15 36.41 -15.86 39.37
C ALA A 15 35.07 -15.10 39.51
N ILE A 16 34.94 -14.26 40.53
CA ILE A 16 33.76 -13.38 40.74
C ILE A 16 33.70 -12.31 39.64
N ALA A 17 34.81 -11.65 39.32
CA ALA A 17 34.87 -10.62 38.30
C ALA A 17 34.54 -11.18 36.90
N LYS A 18 35.04 -12.38 36.56
CA LYS A 18 34.72 -13.06 35.31
C LYS A 18 33.24 -13.41 35.21
N ARG A 19 32.65 -14.00 36.27
CA ARG A 19 31.21 -14.31 36.33
C ARG A 19 30.34 -13.06 36.23
N LYS A 20 30.73 -11.95 36.87
CA LYS A 20 30.03 -10.66 36.77
C LYS A 20 30.09 -10.09 35.34
N ARG A 21 31.24 -10.20 34.65
CA ARG A 21 31.37 -9.80 33.23
C ARG A 21 30.53 -10.67 32.31
N GLU A 22 30.54 -11.99 32.48
CA GLU A 22 29.71 -12.93 31.72
C GLU A 22 28.21 -12.70 31.97
N TYR A 23 27.82 -12.41 33.22
CA TYR A 23 26.46 -12.05 33.60
C TYR A 23 26.03 -10.74 32.94
N ASN A 24 26.82 -9.68 33.09
CA ASN A 24 26.55 -8.38 32.48
C ASN A 24 26.48 -8.48 30.94
N GLN A 25 27.38 -9.25 30.30
CA GLN A 25 27.31 -9.52 28.85
C GLN A 25 26.00 -10.22 28.45
N ARG A 26 25.56 -11.23 29.22
CA ARG A 26 24.30 -11.92 28.94
C ARG A 26 23.09 -11.01 29.12
N GLU A 27 23.09 -10.14 30.13
CA GLU A 27 22.02 -9.16 30.33
C GLU A 27 22.00 -8.10 29.23
N GLU A 28 23.15 -7.60 28.81
CA GLU A 28 23.28 -6.65 27.69
C GLU A 28 22.77 -7.27 26.38
N VAL A 29 23.21 -8.49 26.06
CA VAL A 29 22.76 -9.24 24.88
C VAL A 29 21.26 -9.50 24.95
N MET A 30 20.73 -9.93 26.10
CA MET A 30 19.30 -10.17 26.28
C MET A 30 18.48 -8.88 26.11
N THR A 31 18.99 -7.76 26.61
CA THR A 31 18.34 -6.44 26.44
C THR A 31 18.33 -6.03 24.96
N PHE A 32 19.43 -6.23 24.25
CA PHE A 32 19.51 -5.98 22.80
C PHE A 32 18.51 -6.85 22.03
N VAL A 33 18.47 -8.16 22.30
CA VAL A 33 17.54 -9.10 21.67
C VAL A 33 16.08 -8.73 21.95
N LYS A 34 15.73 -8.37 23.20
CA LYS A 34 14.39 -7.90 23.53
C LYS A 34 14.00 -6.63 22.77
N ARG A 35 14.91 -5.65 22.65
CA ARG A 35 14.66 -4.42 21.87
C ARG A 35 14.45 -4.73 20.39
N LEU A 36 15.30 -5.59 19.83
CA LEU A 36 15.17 -6.03 18.44
C LEU A 36 13.85 -6.76 18.21
N PHE A 37 13.46 -7.64 19.14
CA PHE A 37 12.18 -8.34 19.10
C PHE A 37 11.00 -7.36 19.10
N TRP A 38 10.98 -6.40 20.03
CA TRP A 38 9.91 -5.40 20.08
C TRP A 38 9.87 -4.51 18.84
N LEU A 39 11.03 -4.12 18.31
CA LEU A 39 11.13 -3.37 17.05
C LEU A 39 10.55 -4.18 15.89
N ALA A 40 10.95 -5.44 15.74
CA ALA A 40 10.45 -6.33 14.68
C ALA A 40 8.95 -6.59 14.83
N ALA A 41 8.46 -6.83 16.05
CA ALA A 41 7.04 -7.02 16.33
C ALA A 41 6.23 -5.77 15.98
N MET A 42 6.75 -4.58 16.31
CA MET A 42 6.14 -3.30 15.96
C MET A 42 6.07 -3.12 14.44
N LEU A 43 7.16 -3.40 13.72
CA LEU A 43 7.18 -3.32 12.25
C LEU A 43 6.18 -4.29 11.62
N LEU A 44 6.11 -5.53 12.11
CA LEU A 44 5.14 -6.53 11.64
C LEU A 44 3.70 -6.10 11.93
N LEU A 45 3.42 -5.49 13.08
CA LEU A 45 2.10 -4.93 13.39
C LEU A 45 1.74 -3.78 12.41
N ILE A 46 2.68 -2.86 12.21
CA ILE A 46 2.49 -1.68 11.34
C ILE A 46 2.25 -2.12 9.89
N PHE A 47 3.13 -2.94 9.30
CA PHE A 47 3.02 -3.38 7.89
C PHE A 47 2.07 -4.56 7.66
N GLY A 48 1.69 -5.28 8.72
CA GLY A 48 0.71 -6.36 8.66
C GLY A 48 -0.73 -5.84 8.77
N LEU A 49 -1.00 -4.89 9.66
CA LEU A 49 -2.35 -4.47 10.01
C LEU A 49 -2.72 -3.07 9.51
N ILE A 50 -1.79 -2.12 9.55
CA ILE A 50 -2.10 -0.70 9.32
C ILE A 50 -1.77 -0.28 7.90
N PHE A 51 -0.55 -0.58 7.45
CA PHE A 51 -0.03 -0.19 6.15
C PHE A 51 0.12 -1.39 5.21
N GLY A 52 0.23 -1.12 3.93
CA GLY A 52 0.72 -2.06 2.94
C GLY A 52 1.65 -1.35 1.96
N VAL A 53 2.55 -2.13 1.38
CA VAL A 53 3.47 -1.66 0.33
C VAL A 53 3.33 -2.58 -0.86
N VAL A 54 3.06 -2.02 -2.04
CA VAL A 54 2.99 -2.77 -3.29
C VAL A 54 3.69 -2.02 -4.42
N PRO A 55 4.39 -2.71 -5.33
CA PRO A 55 4.86 -2.08 -6.55
C PRO A 55 3.68 -1.78 -7.49
N MET A 56 3.77 -0.68 -8.24
CA MET A 56 2.83 -0.32 -9.28
C MET A 56 3.04 -1.25 -10.49
N PRO A 57 2.03 -2.06 -10.87
CA PRO A 57 2.21 -3.11 -11.88
C PRO A 57 2.25 -2.57 -13.33
N ASP A 58 1.67 -1.40 -13.58
CA ASP A 58 1.50 -0.84 -14.92
C ASP A 58 1.49 0.69 -14.91
N ASN A 59 1.20 1.29 -16.06
CA ASN A 59 1.22 2.73 -16.29
C ASN A 59 -0.17 3.38 -16.21
N ALA A 60 -1.16 2.73 -15.59
CA ALA A 60 -2.55 3.21 -15.55
C ALA A 60 -2.73 4.57 -14.87
N MET A 61 -1.76 5.01 -14.08
CA MET A 61 -1.81 6.25 -13.28
C MET A 61 -0.79 7.30 -13.76
N ARG A 62 -0.29 7.20 -15.00
CA ARG A 62 0.58 8.23 -15.59
C ARG A 62 -0.17 9.56 -15.78
N PRO A 63 0.50 10.72 -15.62
CA PRO A 63 1.94 10.88 -15.38
C PRO A 63 2.35 10.82 -13.89
N GLY A 64 1.40 10.92 -12.95
CA GLY A 64 1.71 11.00 -11.52
C GLY A 64 2.40 9.75 -10.97
N ILE A 65 1.95 8.56 -11.38
CA ILE A 65 2.47 7.28 -10.91
C ILE A 65 2.80 6.39 -12.11
N SER A 66 4.00 5.83 -12.12
CA SER A 66 4.52 4.99 -13.21
C SER A 66 4.74 3.56 -12.76
N ALA A 67 4.82 2.65 -13.72
CA ALA A 67 5.18 1.25 -13.46
C ALA A 67 6.51 1.18 -12.69
N GLY A 68 6.56 0.34 -11.65
CA GLY A 68 7.74 0.20 -10.78
C GLY A 68 7.74 1.09 -9.53
N ASP A 69 6.92 2.14 -9.47
CA ASP A 69 6.79 2.97 -8.26
C ASP A 69 6.30 2.12 -7.06
N LEU A 70 6.83 2.36 -5.87
CA LEU A 70 6.36 1.73 -4.63
C LEU A 70 5.22 2.55 -4.02
N LEU A 71 4.07 1.90 -3.87
CA LEU A 71 2.87 2.50 -3.30
C LEU A 71 2.71 2.10 -1.84
N PHE A 72 2.75 3.09 -0.95
CA PHE A 72 2.39 2.94 0.44
C PHE A 72 0.92 3.29 0.59
N TYR A 73 0.15 2.38 1.19
CA TYR A 73 -1.27 2.58 1.40
C TYR A 73 -1.69 2.25 2.84
N PHE A 74 -2.69 2.95 3.35
CA PHE A 74 -3.36 2.59 4.61
C PHE A 74 -4.48 1.58 4.33
N ARG A 75 -4.46 0.46 5.04
CA ARG A 75 -5.47 -0.62 4.95
C ARG A 75 -6.80 -0.22 5.59
N ARG A 76 -6.72 0.46 6.73
CA ARG A 76 -7.88 0.85 7.53
C ARG A 76 -8.31 2.24 7.10
N ASN A 77 -9.56 2.36 6.65
CA ASN A 77 -10.09 3.66 6.23
C ASN A 77 -11.48 3.88 6.80
N ALA A 78 -11.72 5.07 7.38
CA ALA A 78 -13.02 5.49 7.92
C ALA A 78 -13.96 6.04 6.82
N GLY A 79 -13.47 6.16 5.59
CA GLY A 79 -14.22 6.60 4.42
C GLY A 79 -13.30 6.79 3.23
N TYR A 80 -13.84 6.63 2.01
CA TYR A 80 -13.15 6.97 0.78
C TYR A 80 -13.83 8.17 0.13
N ASN A 81 -13.03 9.09 -0.36
CA ASN A 81 -13.48 10.35 -0.94
C ASN A 81 -13.15 10.42 -2.43
N ASP A 82 -13.84 11.33 -3.12
CA ASP A 82 -13.50 11.75 -4.46
C ASP A 82 -12.05 12.23 -4.52
N GLY A 83 -11.30 11.76 -5.51
CA GLY A 83 -9.90 12.06 -5.69
C GLY A 83 -8.93 11.13 -4.96
N ASP A 84 -9.40 10.29 -4.02
CA ASP A 84 -8.55 9.31 -3.35
C ASP A 84 -7.98 8.30 -4.36
N VAL A 85 -6.67 8.07 -4.31
CA VAL A 85 -6.02 6.98 -5.06
C VAL A 85 -6.08 5.71 -4.22
N VAL A 86 -6.61 4.63 -4.79
CA VAL A 86 -6.82 3.38 -4.09
C VAL A 86 -6.18 2.20 -4.81
N VAL A 87 -5.72 1.25 -4.01
CA VAL A 87 -5.26 -0.06 -4.48
C VAL A 87 -6.39 -1.06 -4.26
N TRP A 88 -6.77 -1.83 -5.26
CA TRP A 88 -7.73 -2.93 -5.13
C TRP A 88 -7.25 -4.19 -5.82
N ARG A 89 -7.88 -5.33 -5.49
CA ARG A 89 -7.62 -6.60 -6.16
C ARG A 89 -8.82 -7.06 -6.96
N LYS A 90 -8.61 -7.45 -8.21
CA LYS A 90 -9.64 -8.08 -9.06
C LYS A 90 -9.01 -9.20 -9.89
N GLY A 91 -9.58 -10.40 -9.81
CA GLY A 91 -9.09 -11.57 -10.56
C GLY A 91 -7.63 -11.92 -10.27
N GLY A 92 -7.22 -11.83 -9.00
CA GLY A 92 -5.83 -12.09 -8.57
C GLY A 92 -4.82 -11.00 -8.92
N LYS A 93 -5.22 -9.95 -9.66
CA LYS A 93 -4.34 -8.84 -10.03
C LYS A 93 -4.58 -7.62 -9.15
N THR A 94 -3.50 -7.01 -8.69
CA THR A 94 -3.50 -5.70 -8.04
C THR A 94 -3.70 -4.61 -9.09
N ARG A 95 -4.51 -3.61 -8.79
CA ARG A 95 -4.72 -2.43 -9.64
C ARG A 95 -4.78 -1.18 -8.78
N THR A 96 -4.49 -0.05 -9.42
CA THR A 96 -4.47 1.27 -8.80
C THR A 96 -5.23 2.25 -9.67
N GLY A 97 -5.90 3.20 -9.03
CA GLY A 97 -6.85 4.10 -9.70
C GLY A 97 -7.39 5.13 -8.73
N ARG A 98 -7.96 6.20 -9.28
CA ARG A 98 -8.56 7.31 -8.53
C ARG A 98 -10.06 7.18 -8.44
N ILE A 99 -10.62 7.33 -7.25
CA ILE A 99 -12.07 7.36 -7.04
C ILE A 99 -12.62 8.66 -7.63
N VAL A 100 -13.61 8.54 -8.52
CA VAL A 100 -14.27 9.71 -9.14
C VAL A 100 -15.75 9.82 -8.77
N ALA A 101 -16.34 8.75 -8.24
CA ALA A 101 -17.72 8.73 -7.75
C ALA A 101 -17.93 7.60 -6.74
N ARG A 102 -18.96 7.72 -5.90
CA ARG A 102 -19.26 6.81 -4.80
C ARG A 102 -20.74 6.47 -4.72
N GLY A 103 -21.11 5.53 -3.83
CA GLY A 103 -22.48 5.06 -3.70
C GLY A 103 -23.51 6.19 -3.60
N GLY A 104 -24.55 6.11 -4.42
CA GLY A 104 -25.56 7.16 -4.62
C GLY A 104 -25.34 7.99 -5.88
N ASP A 105 -24.09 8.13 -6.34
CA ASP A 105 -23.79 8.93 -7.53
C ASP A 105 -24.17 8.19 -8.82
N THR A 106 -24.51 8.97 -9.84
CA THR A 106 -24.71 8.52 -11.21
C THR A 106 -23.57 9.00 -12.09
N VAL A 107 -22.85 8.06 -12.68
CA VAL A 107 -21.73 8.31 -13.59
C VAL A 107 -22.21 8.24 -15.02
N ASP A 108 -21.85 9.23 -15.83
CA ASP A 108 -22.03 9.20 -17.27
C ASP A 108 -20.73 9.63 -17.96
N ILE A 109 -20.52 9.14 -19.18
CA ILE A 109 -19.37 9.47 -20.00
C ILE A 109 -19.93 9.89 -21.36
N GLY A 110 -19.86 11.17 -21.70
CA GLY A 110 -20.38 11.69 -22.96
C GLY A 110 -19.58 11.18 -24.16
N ASP A 111 -20.22 11.23 -25.35
CA ASP A 111 -19.57 10.88 -26.62
C ASP A 111 -18.44 11.88 -26.98
N ASP A 112 -18.46 13.08 -26.39
CA ASP A 112 -17.42 14.10 -26.43
C ASP A 112 -16.19 13.76 -25.55
N GLY A 113 -16.21 12.62 -24.85
CA GLY A 113 -15.13 12.15 -24.00
C GLY A 113 -15.09 12.84 -22.64
N HIS A 114 -16.20 13.46 -22.20
CA HIS A 114 -16.29 14.13 -20.90
C HIS A 114 -16.97 13.25 -19.86
N LEU A 115 -16.37 13.22 -18.66
CA LEU A 115 -16.94 12.57 -17.49
C LEU A 115 -17.99 13.49 -16.85
N ALA A 116 -19.18 12.96 -16.56
CA ALA A 116 -20.21 13.65 -15.81
C ALA A 116 -20.61 12.83 -14.57
N ILE A 117 -20.73 13.51 -13.43
CA ILE A 117 -21.21 12.93 -12.18
C ILE A 117 -22.48 13.66 -11.76
N ASN A 118 -23.58 12.91 -11.57
CA ASN A 118 -24.90 13.44 -11.25
C ASN A 118 -25.38 14.52 -12.25
N GLY A 119 -25.11 14.30 -13.54
CA GLY A 119 -25.46 15.23 -14.63
C GLY A 119 -24.54 16.44 -14.78
N ASN A 120 -23.60 16.64 -13.85
CA ASN A 120 -22.65 17.75 -13.92
C ASN A 120 -21.32 17.29 -14.51
N ARG A 121 -20.79 18.02 -15.48
CA ARG A 121 -19.47 17.75 -16.04
C ARG A 121 -18.39 17.88 -14.96
N LYS A 122 -17.61 16.82 -14.77
CA LYS A 122 -16.48 16.81 -13.83
C LYS A 122 -15.25 17.38 -14.51
N ILE A 123 -14.75 18.49 -13.96
CA ILE A 123 -13.53 19.14 -14.43
C ILE A 123 -12.37 18.61 -13.60
N GLU A 124 -11.38 18.02 -14.26
CA GLU A 124 -10.20 17.43 -13.63
C GLU A 124 -8.94 18.10 -14.21
N THR A 125 -8.37 19.07 -13.48
CA THR A 125 -7.23 19.87 -13.97
C THR A 125 -5.98 19.05 -14.24
N ASP A 126 -5.78 17.96 -13.48
CA ASP A 126 -4.60 17.11 -13.56
C ASP A 126 -4.73 15.98 -14.60
N ILE A 127 -5.88 15.87 -15.28
CA ILE A 127 -6.17 14.82 -16.24
C ILE A 127 -6.17 15.40 -17.65
N VAL A 128 -5.11 15.09 -18.40
CA VAL A 128 -4.90 15.61 -19.77
C VAL A 128 -5.51 14.73 -20.87
N TYR A 129 -6.14 13.61 -20.49
CA TYR A 129 -6.68 12.64 -21.44
C TYR A 129 -8.21 12.67 -21.46
N GLN A 130 -8.80 12.52 -22.64
CA GLN A 130 -10.23 12.33 -22.78
C GLN A 130 -10.68 11.00 -22.14
N THR A 131 -11.88 11.00 -21.57
CA THR A 131 -12.46 9.83 -20.93
C THR A 131 -13.42 9.17 -21.89
N THR A 132 -12.97 8.10 -22.53
CA THR A 132 -13.81 7.34 -23.48
C THR A 132 -14.33 6.06 -22.85
N ARG A 133 -15.47 5.58 -23.37
CA ARG A 133 -16.09 4.30 -22.98
C ARG A 133 -15.33 3.12 -23.61
N TYR A 134 -15.34 1.97 -22.95
CA TYR A 134 -14.84 0.71 -23.53
C TYR A 134 -15.98 -0.07 -24.21
N GLY A 135 -16.48 0.45 -25.33
CA GLY A 135 -17.65 -0.12 -26.02
C GLY A 135 -18.82 -0.35 -25.06
N ASP A 136 -19.51 -1.49 -25.19
CA ASP A 136 -20.71 -1.82 -24.40
C ASP A 136 -20.41 -2.61 -23.11
N ARG A 137 -19.17 -2.58 -22.62
CA ARG A 137 -18.78 -3.34 -21.41
C ARG A 137 -19.48 -2.87 -20.13
N VAL A 138 -19.76 -1.57 -20.07
CA VAL A 138 -20.46 -0.93 -18.96
C VAL A 138 -21.51 -0.01 -19.56
N THR A 139 -22.75 -0.18 -19.12
CA THR A 139 -23.87 0.66 -19.55
C THR A 139 -23.88 1.96 -18.75
N TYR A 140 -24.00 3.09 -19.45
CA TYR A 140 -24.16 4.42 -18.86
C TYR A 140 -25.53 5.00 -19.24
N PRO A 141 -26.11 5.89 -18.41
CA PRO A 141 -25.62 6.31 -17.10
C PRO A 141 -25.67 5.18 -16.06
N LEU A 142 -24.66 5.14 -15.19
CA LEU A 142 -24.48 4.11 -14.18
C LEU A 142 -24.66 4.70 -12.77
N THR A 143 -25.72 4.31 -12.07
CA THR A 143 -25.93 4.66 -10.67
C THR A 143 -25.24 3.66 -9.73
N LEU A 144 -24.40 4.17 -8.84
CA LEU A 144 -23.62 3.38 -7.89
C LEU A 144 -24.45 2.99 -6.68
N LYS A 145 -24.41 1.71 -6.29
CA LYS A 145 -25.03 1.24 -5.04
C LYS A 145 -24.21 1.67 -3.83
N ALA A 146 -24.83 1.63 -2.64
CA ALA A 146 -24.12 1.86 -1.39
C ALA A 146 -22.87 0.94 -1.28
N GLY A 147 -21.73 1.53 -0.90
CA GLY A 147 -20.44 0.83 -0.80
C GLY A 147 -19.80 0.46 -2.14
N GLN A 148 -20.28 1.00 -3.26
CA GLN A 148 -19.60 0.94 -4.55
C GLN A 148 -18.87 2.24 -4.86
N PHE A 149 -17.79 2.11 -5.62
CA PHE A 149 -16.98 3.22 -6.10
C PHE A 149 -16.73 3.06 -7.59
N PHE A 150 -16.77 4.17 -8.32
CA PHE A 150 -16.31 4.23 -9.69
C PHE A 150 -14.89 4.79 -9.70
N VAL A 151 -13.95 4.00 -10.21
CA VAL A 151 -12.52 4.29 -10.17
C VAL A 151 -11.99 4.40 -11.59
N LEU A 152 -11.19 5.43 -11.84
CA LEU A 152 -10.54 5.68 -13.13
C LEU A 152 -9.03 5.70 -12.97
N GLY A 153 -8.32 5.19 -13.98
CA GLY A 153 -6.89 5.47 -14.10
C GLY A 153 -6.68 6.90 -14.61
N ASP A 154 -5.64 7.57 -14.12
CA ASP A 154 -5.28 8.90 -14.63
C ASP A 154 -4.87 8.83 -16.12
N TYR A 155 -4.28 7.71 -16.55
CA TYR A 155 -4.03 7.42 -17.96
C TYR A 155 -5.26 6.83 -18.66
N ARG A 156 -6.20 7.71 -19.03
CA ARG A 156 -7.56 7.33 -19.51
C ARG A 156 -7.58 6.43 -20.76
N ILE A 157 -6.54 6.44 -21.59
CA ILE A 157 -6.51 5.71 -22.87
C ILE A 157 -6.13 4.23 -22.70
N GLY A 158 -5.37 3.88 -21.67
CA GLY A 158 -4.83 2.51 -21.48
C GLY A 158 -5.20 1.83 -20.17
N ALA A 159 -5.83 2.54 -19.23
CA ALA A 159 -6.15 2.01 -17.91
C ALA A 159 -7.32 1.01 -17.95
N LYS A 160 -7.12 -0.18 -17.36
CA LYS A 160 -8.22 -1.11 -17.07
C LYS A 160 -8.85 -0.76 -15.72
N ASP A 161 -9.87 0.06 -15.77
CA ASP A 161 -10.54 0.64 -14.61
C ASP A 161 -12.06 0.36 -14.61
N SER A 162 -12.86 1.13 -13.88
CA SER A 162 -14.30 0.88 -13.78
C SER A 162 -15.05 1.01 -15.11
N ARG A 163 -14.47 1.64 -16.14
CA ARG A 163 -15.06 1.65 -17.49
C ARG A 163 -14.97 0.29 -18.19
N TYR A 164 -13.99 -0.52 -17.80
CA TYR A 164 -13.79 -1.86 -18.36
C TYR A 164 -14.47 -2.93 -17.51
N ASP A 165 -14.45 -2.75 -16.19
CA ASP A 165 -14.75 -3.77 -15.19
C ASP A 165 -16.00 -3.49 -14.34
N GLY A 166 -16.64 -2.33 -14.55
CA GLY A 166 -17.71 -1.84 -13.69
C GLY A 166 -17.21 -1.28 -12.35
N PRO A 167 -18.15 -0.86 -11.49
CA PRO A 167 -17.82 -0.28 -10.20
C PRO A 167 -17.22 -1.32 -9.26
N ILE A 168 -16.33 -0.87 -8.37
CA ILE A 168 -15.68 -1.73 -7.39
C ILE A 168 -16.40 -1.65 -6.04
N SER A 169 -16.49 -2.76 -5.32
CA SER A 169 -16.98 -2.76 -3.93
C SER A 169 -15.89 -2.26 -2.98
N GLN A 170 -16.29 -1.55 -1.92
CA GLN A 170 -15.41 -1.18 -0.80
C GLN A 170 -14.59 -2.35 -0.28
N LYS A 171 -15.16 -3.56 -0.24
CA LYS A 171 -14.50 -4.77 0.25
C LYS A 171 -13.33 -5.24 -0.63
N ALA A 172 -13.30 -4.83 -1.90
CA ALA A 172 -12.22 -5.17 -2.82
C ALA A 172 -11.02 -4.22 -2.68
N ILE A 173 -11.22 -3.05 -2.05
CA ILE A 173 -10.18 -2.05 -1.86
C ILE A 173 -9.23 -2.53 -0.75
N ALA A 174 -7.96 -2.69 -1.11
CA ALA A 174 -6.90 -3.05 -0.17
C ALA A 174 -6.48 -1.86 0.70
N GLY A 175 -6.57 -0.63 0.17
CA GLY A 175 -6.39 0.59 0.94
C GLY A 175 -6.18 1.83 0.08
N ARG A 176 -6.06 2.98 0.75
CA ARG A 176 -5.80 4.29 0.12
C ARG A 176 -4.31 4.59 0.07
N VAL A 177 -3.79 4.93 -1.11
CA VAL A 177 -2.41 5.34 -1.32
C VAL A 177 -2.16 6.68 -0.64
N ILE A 178 -1.09 6.77 0.13
CA ILE A 178 -0.67 7.97 0.87
C ILE A 178 0.69 8.50 0.46
N LEU A 179 1.53 7.63 -0.09
CA LEU A 179 2.89 7.95 -0.47
C LEU A 179 3.26 7.08 -1.66
N VAL A 180 3.87 7.72 -2.65
CA VAL A 180 4.45 7.09 -3.83
C VAL A 180 5.95 7.32 -3.72
N MET A 181 6.71 6.24 -3.69
CA MET A 181 8.17 6.29 -3.72
C MET A 181 8.64 5.82 -5.09
N ARG A 182 9.24 6.72 -5.85
CA ARG A 182 9.94 6.40 -7.09
C ARG A 182 11.41 6.20 -6.78
N GLY A 183 11.91 4.99 -7.01
CA GLY A 183 13.35 4.79 -7.07
C GLY A 183 13.88 5.59 -8.25
N SER A 184 14.81 6.51 -8.02
CA SER A 184 15.55 7.13 -9.11
C SER A 184 16.39 6.05 -9.78
N ASP A 185 16.19 5.84 -11.08
CA ASP A 185 17.05 4.99 -11.89
C ASP A 185 18.52 5.44 -11.69
N LEU A 186 19.36 4.51 -11.23
CA LEU A 186 20.78 4.46 -11.58
C LEU A 186 20.88 3.78 -12.95
#